data_AF-A0A2N9P0J8-F1
#
_entry.id   AF-A0A2N9P0J8-F1
#
_cell.length_a   1.000
_cell.length_b   1.000
_cell.length_c   1.000
_cell.angle_alpha   90.00
_cell.angle_beta   90.00
_cell.angle_gamma   90.00
#
_symmetry.space_group_name_H-M   'P 1'
#
loop_
_entity.id
_entity.type
_entity.pdbx_description
1 polymer ?
#
loop_
_entity_poly.entity_id
_entity_poly.type
_entity_poly.pdbx_seq_one_letter_code
_entity_poly.pdbx_strand_id
1 'polypeptide(L)'
;MNMQTAPSRGPQNNQNLTASGNGGARMASIPRSAAAPAASTTPRADAINIPAPSREIQTSTLALSARLARLFDAAGIRRLGDLHGKAFSDFNAFANNGPKTQQDLRDLVRAIREQRKLPMVERLSIPAAARDLSPFDFPLSVRLESALRTKAIQRLGDLEGVALKDLKELRNCGWLTIRELVRLLERIDKGDFALRGKLGAPAMYASLLSKLDANLAGLRERERKTVLLRLGETKGNRGWTLNQIGIRFHITRECVRQDLERTLPLIRKAGGPDMVAQLDHISAKCLESVCPLTVPLLTKWMAGAQSHRKYSLPFYVRLLGELHPQLPAWPHGQEPARPWTKRIEPLTSVLEDILEGQAKGMPAKDVFQRTTANSKTKNLSAVEFLDALKRSRNISVEFPKPDQPILSLRRRPVVH
;
A
#
# COMPACT_ATOMS: atom_id res chain seq x y z
N MET A 1 -39.96 -28.91 -28.96
CA MET A 1 -40.28 -30.06 -28.08
C MET A 1 -39.90 -29.70 -26.65
N ASN A 2 -40.93 -29.63 -25.80
CA ASN A 2 -41.02 -29.57 -24.33
C ASN A 2 -40.00 -28.72 -23.56
N MET A 3 -40.39 -27.57 -23.02
CA MET A 3 -41.18 -27.38 -21.77
C MET A 3 -40.53 -28.00 -20.53
N GLN A 4 -40.03 -27.16 -19.62
CA GLN A 4 -40.66 -26.96 -18.31
C GLN A 4 -40.03 -25.80 -17.52
N THR A 5 -40.93 -25.01 -16.96
CA THR A 5 -40.75 -23.78 -16.19
C THR A 5 -41.12 -24.00 -14.73
N ALA A 6 -40.50 -23.19 -13.84
CA ALA A 6 -40.99 -22.70 -12.54
C ALA A 6 -41.12 -23.73 -11.37
N PRO A 7 -41.26 -23.30 -10.08
CA PRO A 7 -41.52 -21.94 -9.54
C PRO A 7 -40.57 -21.50 -8.38
N SER A 8 -40.29 -20.22 -8.15
CA SER A 8 -41.13 -19.15 -7.57
C SER A 8 -41.74 -19.51 -6.20
N ARG A 9 -41.17 -18.96 -5.12
CA ARG A 9 -41.83 -18.82 -3.81
C ARG A 9 -41.63 -17.40 -3.30
N GLY A 10 -42.73 -16.63 -3.34
CA GLY A 10 -42.88 -15.36 -2.66
C GLY A 10 -43.18 -15.51 -1.15
N PRO A 11 -43.38 -14.38 -0.45
CA PRO A 11 -43.22 -14.25 0.98
C PRO A 11 -44.49 -14.59 1.75
N GLN A 12 -44.34 -15.18 2.95
CA GLN A 12 -45.44 -15.31 3.91
C GLN A 12 -45.36 -14.23 4.98
N ASN A 13 -46.38 -13.39 4.90
CA ASN A 13 -46.93 -12.49 5.90
C ASN A 13 -47.42 -13.29 7.12
N ASN A 14 -47.23 -12.78 8.33
CA ASN A 14 -48.20 -13.05 9.40
C ASN A 14 -48.28 -11.88 10.38
N GLN A 15 -49.44 -11.24 10.37
CA GLN A 15 -49.88 -10.23 11.31
C GLN A 15 -50.63 -10.89 12.48
N ASN A 16 -50.53 -10.22 13.63
CA ASN A 16 -51.55 -10.05 14.69
C ASN A 16 -52.06 -11.27 15.46
N LEU A 17 -51.97 -11.16 16.79
CA LEU A 17 -53.14 -11.14 17.66
C LEU A 17 -52.82 -10.49 19.01
N THR A 18 -53.74 -9.60 19.36
CA THR A 18 -53.90 -8.82 20.58
C THR A 18 -54.31 -9.66 21.79
N ALA A 19 -53.87 -9.31 22.99
CA ALA A 19 -54.72 -9.41 24.19
C ALA A 19 -54.19 -8.51 25.33
N SER A 20 -55.03 -7.57 25.71
CA SER A 20 -55.00 -6.77 26.92
C SER A 20 -55.25 -7.66 28.15
N GLY A 21 -54.58 -7.39 29.27
CA GLY A 21 -54.72 -8.15 30.51
C GLY A 21 -54.16 -7.39 31.70
N ASN A 22 -55.00 -6.52 32.26
CA ASN A 22 -54.80 -5.73 33.46
C ASN A 22 -54.80 -6.62 34.72
N GLY A 23 -53.95 -6.30 35.69
CA GLY A 23 -53.91 -6.94 37.03
C GLY A 23 -52.46 -6.87 37.55
N GLY A 24 -52.10 -6.09 38.54
CA GLY A 24 -52.76 -5.92 39.83
C GLY A 24 -51.68 -6.15 40.89
N ALA A 25 -51.24 -5.06 41.51
CA ALA A 25 -50.60 -4.94 42.81
C ALA A 25 -49.67 -6.07 43.31
N ARG A 26 -48.37 -5.73 43.46
CA ARG A 26 -47.67 -5.98 44.73
C ARG A 26 -46.48 -5.05 44.86
N MET A 27 -46.68 -4.00 45.66
CA MET A 27 -45.61 -3.24 46.29
C MET A 27 -44.75 -4.19 47.11
N ALA A 28 -43.49 -4.37 46.71
CA ALA A 28 -42.45 -4.85 47.60
C ALA A 28 -41.57 -3.65 47.95
N SER A 29 -41.78 -3.19 49.17
CA SER A 29 -41.03 -2.21 49.94
C SER A 29 -39.53 -2.14 49.63
N ILE A 30 -39.08 -0.93 49.30
CA ILE A 30 -37.70 -0.45 49.46
C ILE A 30 -37.36 -0.53 50.95
N PRO A 31 -36.33 -1.29 51.40
CA PRO A 31 -35.81 -1.10 52.73
C PRO A 31 -35.04 0.21 52.78
N ARG A 32 -35.52 1.09 53.67
CA ARG A 32 -34.89 2.33 54.12
C ARG A 32 -33.40 2.13 54.38
N SER A 33 -32.66 3.15 53.95
CA SER A 33 -31.36 3.58 54.46
C SER A 33 -31.19 3.23 55.94
N ALA A 34 -30.38 2.21 56.20
CA ALA A 34 -29.75 1.98 57.49
C ALA A 34 -28.38 2.66 57.44
N ALA A 35 -28.12 3.46 58.47
CA ALA A 35 -26.93 4.26 58.65
C ALA A 35 -25.64 3.46 58.38
N ALA A 36 -24.68 4.12 57.73
CA ALA A 36 -23.33 3.64 57.58
C ALA A 36 -22.75 3.22 58.94
N PRO A 37 -22.33 1.96 59.14
CA PRO A 37 -21.51 1.63 60.28
C PRO A 37 -20.13 2.26 60.07
N ALA A 38 -19.67 2.94 61.12
CA ALA A 38 -18.36 3.56 61.20
C ALA A 38 -17.26 2.61 60.71
N ALA A 39 -16.34 3.16 59.90
CA ALA A 39 -15.20 2.46 59.35
C ALA A 39 -14.41 1.73 60.45
N SER A 40 -14.47 0.40 60.44
CA SER A 40 -13.52 -0.43 61.15
C SER A 40 -12.16 -0.28 60.45
N THR A 41 -11.29 0.56 61.00
CA THR A 41 -9.89 0.75 60.58
C THR A 41 -8.99 -0.41 61.03
N THR A 42 -9.47 -1.64 60.95
CA THR A 42 -8.62 -2.82 60.94
C THR A 42 -8.37 -3.17 59.47
N PRO A 43 -7.12 -3.08 58.97
CA PRO A 43 -6.83 -3.47 57.61
C PRO A 43 -7.21 -4.94 57.46
N ARG A 44 -8.21 -5.22 56.62
CA ARG A 44 -8.50 -6.58 56.16
C ARG A 44 -7.18 -7.19 55.72
N ALA A 45 -6.82 -8.35 56.27
CA ALA A 45 -5.52 -8.99 55.99
C ALA A 45 -5.31 -9.29 54.49
N ASP A 46 -6.37 -9.27 53.69
CA ASP A 46 -6.40 -9.46 52.25
C ASP A 46 -6.71 -8.19 51.43
N ALA A 47 -6.63 -7.00 52.03
CA ALA A 47 -6.84 -5.73 51.33
C ALA A 47 -5.70 -5.45 50.32
N ILE A 48 -6.09 -5.06 49.11
CA ILE A 48 -5.17 -4.69 48.04
C ILE A 48 -4.67 -3.27 48.28
N ASN A 49 -3.36 -3.11 48.38
CA ASN A 49 -2.71 -1.81 48.48
C ASN A 49 -1.99 -1.46 47.17
N ILE A 50 -2.57 -0.53 46.41
CA ILE A 50 -1.93 0.10 45.25
C ILE A 50 -1.22 1.41 45.67
N PRO A 51 0.11 1.54 45.44
CA PRO A 51 0.86 2.78 45.68
C PRO A 51 0.28 3.96 44.89
N ALA A 52 0.28 5.14 45.51
CA ALA A 52 -0.22 6.40 44.92
C ALA A 52 0.23 6.65 43.45
N PRO A 53 1.52 6.53 43.08
CA PRO A 53 1.95 6.81 41.71
C PRO A 53 1.37 5.86 40.65
N SER A 54 0.91 4.67 41.05
CA SER A 54 0.35 3.67 40.14
C SER A 54 -1.17 3.74 40.01
N ARG A 55 -1.86 4.53 40.85
CA ARG A 55 -3.33 4.56 40.91
C ARG A 55 -3.96 5.10 39.64
N GLU A 56 -3.28 5.99 38.93
CA GLU A 56 -3.78 6.61 37.70
C GLU A 56 -3.63 5.74 36.45
N ILE A 57 -2.91 4.61 36.55
CA ILE A 57 -2.69 3.71 35.42
C ILE A 57 -4.02 3.05 35.04
N GLN A 58 -4.45 3.25 33.79
CA GLN A 58 -5.67 2.66 33.27
C GLN A 58 -5.48 1.16 33.02
N THR A 59 -6.46 0.34 33.41
CA THR A 59 -6.41 -1.11 33.23
C THR A 59 -6.37 -1.53 31.76
N SER A 60 -6.92 -0.72 30.86
CA SER A 60 -6.84 -0.88 29.39
C SER A 60 -5.41 -0.78 28.83
N THR A 61 -4.47 -0.20 29.58
CA THR A 61 -3.06 -0.08 29.16
C THR A 61 -2.21 -1.27 29.58
N LEU A 62 -2.78 -2.22 30.34
CA LEU A 62 -2.09 -3.40 30.85
C LEU A 62 -2.37 -4.62 29.97
N ALA A 63 -1.33 -5.42 29.70
CA ALA A 63 -1.42 -6.69 29.00
C ALA A 63 -1.95 -7.79 29.95
N LEU A 64 -3.24 -7.70 30.29
CA LEU A 64 -3.92 -8.63 31.19
C LEU A 64 -4.30 -9.94 30.47
N SER A 65 -4.38 -11.03 31.24
CA SER A 65 -5.01 -12.27 30.75
C SER A 65 -6.49 -12.01 30.42
N ALA A 66 -7.05 -12.74 29.44
CA ALA A 66 -8.44 -12.52 29.02
C ALA A 66 -9.45 -12.68 30.18
N ARG A 67 -9.13 -13.54 31.16
CA ARG A 67 -9.96 -13.75 32.36
C ARG A 67 -9.87 -12.56 33.32
N LEU A 68 -8.67 -12.05 33.56
CA LEU A 68 -8.45 -10.90 34.43
C LEU A 68 -9.03 -9.61 33.83
N ALA A 69 -8.92 -9.41 32.52
CA ALA A 69 -9.56 -8.30 31.82
C ALA A 69 -11.09 -8.33 31.99
N ARG A 70 -11.72 -9.48 31.77
CA ARG A 70 -13.18 -9.64 31.98
C ARG A 70 -13.59 -9.44 33.44
N LEU A 71 -12.77 -9.89 34.38
CA LEU A 71 -13.00 -9.64 35.81
C LEU A 71 -13.01 -8.14 36.12
N PHE A 72 -12.04 -7.39 35.57
CA PHE A 72 -11.98 -5.94 35.74
C PHE A 72 -13.18 -5.23 35.10
N ASP A 73 -13.57 -5.63 33.89
CA ASP A 73 -14.77 -5.09 33.24
C ASP A 73 -16.04 -5.36 34.05
N ALA A 74 -16.22 -6.59 34.55
CA ALA A 74 -17.39 -6.97 35.36
C ALA A 74 -17.41 -6.27 36.72
N ALA A 75 -16.24 -6.02 37.32
CA ALA A 75 -16.10 -5.33 38.59
C ALA A 75 -16.05 -3.80 38.47
N GLY A 76 -16.16 -3.25 37.25
CA GLY A 76 -16.12 -1.80 37.00
C GLY A 76 -14.76 -1.14 37.23
N ILE A 77 -13.66 -1.90 37.19
CA ILE A 77 -12.30 -1.42 37.45
C ILE A 77 -11.70 -0.82 36.17
N ARG A 78 -11.51 0.50 36.16
CA ARG A 78 -10.98 1.26 35.01
C ARG A 78 -9.55 1.73 35.23
N ARG A 79 -9.14 1.92 36.49
CA ARG A 79 -7.78 2.29 36.89
C ARG A 79 -7.29 1.37 38.00
N LEU A 80 -5.98 1.25 38.15
CA LEU A 80 -5.40 0.48 39.27
C LEU A 80 -5.81 1.06 40.62
N GLY A 81 -6.07 2.36 40.72
CA GLY A 81 -6.59 2.99 41.94
C GLY A 81 -7.91 2.38 42.43
N ASP A 82 -8.75 1.87 41.52
CA ASP A 82 -10.04 1.27 41.85
C ASP A 82 -9.89 -0.07 42.60
N LEU A 83 -8.71 -0.69 42.53
CA LEU A 83 -8.36 -1.87 43.31
C LEU A 83 -7.95 -1.52 44.75
N HIS A 84 -7.51 -0.28 45.01
CA HIS A 84 -6.99 0.10 46.31
C HIS A 84 -8.09 0.02 47.38
N GLY A 85 -7.81 -0.68 48.47
CA GLY A 85 -8.74 -0.89 49.58
C GLY A 85 -9.79 -1.99 49.36
N LYS A 86 -9.89 -2.56 48.15
CA LYS A 86 -10.70 -3.77 47.90
C LYS A 86 -9.97 -5.01 48.42
N ALA A 87 -10.71 -6.00 48.91
CA ALA A 87 -10.14 -7.27 49.34
C ALA A 87 -10.02 -8.24 48.15
N PHE A 88 -9.00 -9.11 48.14
CA PHE A 88 -8.93 -10.18 47.12
C PHE A 88 -10.16 -11.08 47.15
N SER A 89 -10.74 -11.30 48.34
CA SER A 89 -11.96 -12.08 48.52
C SER A 89 -13.21 -11.45 47.89
N ASP A 90 -13.26 -10.12 47.74
CA ASP A 90 -14.39 -9.43 47.10
C ASP A 90 -14.56 -9.87 45.63
N PHE A 91 -13.50 -10.38 45.01
CA PHE A 91 -13.55 -10.88 43.64
C PHE A 91 -14.10 -12.30 43.51
N ASN A 92 -14.27 -13.05 44.61
CA ASN A 92 -14.76 -14.44 44.59
C ASN A 92 -16.20 -14.54 44.06
N ALA A 93 -16.98 -13.47 44.21
CA ALA A 93 -18.37 -13.42 43.77
C ALA A 93 -18.54 -13.32 42.24
N PHE A 94 -17.47 -13.00 41.48
CA PHE A 94 -17.55 -12.85 40.03
C PHE A 94 -17.42 -14.19 39.30
N ALA A 95 -18.33 -14.44 38.36
CA ALA A 95 -18.26 -15.59 37.49
C ALA A 95 -16.93 -15.66 36.72
N ASN A 96 -16.33 -16.85 36.64
CA ASN A 96 -15.01 -17.11 36.03
C ASN A 96 -13.78 -16.62 36.83
N ASN A 97 -13.92 -16.24 38.10
CA ASN A 97 -12.79 -15.97 38.99
C ASN A 97 -12.22 -17.26 39.62
N GLY A 98 -11.62 -18.12 38.79
CA GLY A 98 -10.96 -19.34 39.26
C GLY A 98 -9.59 -19.07 39.91
N PRO A 99 -8.95 -20.09 40.53
CA PRO A 99 -7.67 -19.95 41.23
C PRO A 99 -6.57 -19.29 40.39
N LYS A 100 -6.54 -19.60 39.08
CA LYS A 100 -5.59 -18.99 38.13
C LYS A 100 -5.83 -17.49 37.93
N THR A 101 -7.07 -17.05 37.85
CA THR A 101 -7.40 -15.61 37.69
C THR A 101 -7.04 -14.83 38.96
N GLN A 102 -7.24 -15.43 40.14
CA GLN A 102 -6.79 -14.85 41.40
C GLN A 102 -5.28 -14.77 41.51
N GLN A 103 -4.57 -15.81 41.05
CA GLN A 103 -3.12 -15.79 40.99
C GLN A 103 -2.62 -14.69 40.05
N ASP A 104 -3.20 -14.57 38.85
CA ASP A 104 -2.88 -13.48 37.91
C ASP A 104 -3.09 -12.09 38.55
N LEU A 105 -4.18 -11.91 39.31
CA LEU A 105 -4.46 -10.65 40.04
C LEU A 105 -3.42 -10.39 41.15
N ARG A 106 -3.07 -11.41 41.94
CA ARG A 106 -2.03 -11.30 42.98
C ARG A 106 -0.67 -10.96 42.38
N ASP A 107 -0.32 -11.58 41.25
CA ASP A 107 0.93 -11.35 40.54
C ASP A 107 1.00 -9.92 40.01
N LEU A 108 -0.09 -9.41 39.46
CA LEU A 108 -0.20 -8.01 39.03
C LEU A 108 -0.02 -7.04 40.20
N VAL A 109 -0.77 -7.23 41.30
CA VAL A 109 -0.66 -6.38 42.50
C VAL A 109 0.75 -6.42 43.08
N ARG A 110 1.38 -7.60 43.11
CA ARG A 110 2.77 -7.76 43.55
C ARG A 110 3.74 -6.99 42.64
N ALA A 111 3.61 -7.10 41.32
CA ALA A 111 4.45 -6.35 40.38
C ALA A 111 4.31 -4.83 40.57
N ILE A 112 3.09 -4.34 40.82
CA ILE A 112 2.82 -2.93 41.10
C ILE A 112 3.49 -2.48 42.41
N ARG A 113 3.33 -3.27 43.49
CA ARG A 113 3.89 -2.94 44.81
C ARG A 113 5.42 -2.93 44.81
N GLU A 114 6.02 -3.85 44.06
CA GLU A 114 7.47 -3.94 43.89
C GLU A 114 8.03 -2.95 42.86
N GLN A 115 7.18 -2.05 42.32
CA GLN A 115 7.54 -1.08 41.27
C GLN A 115 8.22 -1.73 40.05
N ARG A 116 7.91 -3.01 39.79
CA ARG A 116 8.40 -3.68 38.59
C ARG A 116 7.73 -3.08 37.36
N LYS A 117 8.44 -3.13 36.23
CA LYS A 117 7.88 -2.73 34.93
C LYS A 117 6.60 -3.53 34.69
N LEU A 118 5.47 -2.84 34.65
CA LEU A 118 4.18 -3.48 34.42
C LEU A 118 4.12 -4.03 32.99
N PRO A 119 3.42 -5.16 32.79
CA PRO A 119 3.17 -5.66 31.45
C PRO A 119 2.23 -4.70 30.76
N MET A 120 2.76 -3.71 30.03
CA MET A 120 1.95 -2.77 29.27
C MET A 120 1.56 -3.39 27.92
N VAL A 121 0.40 -3.00 27.40
CA VAL A 121 0.01 -3.34 26.04
C VAL A 121 1.04 -2.71 25.10
N GLU A 122 1.75 -3.57 24.37
CA GLU A 122 2.69 -3.13 23.35
C GLU A 122 1.90 -2.39 22.26
N ARG A 123 2.24 -1.12 22.07
CA ARG A 123 1.61 -0.22 21.09
C ARG A 123 2.63 0.13 20.02
N LEU A 124 2.14 0.30 18.80
CA LEU A 124 2.98 0.79 17.72
C LEU A 124 3.41 2.23 17.97
N SER A 125 4.67 2.49 17.67
CA SER A 125 5.27 3.81 17.61
C SER A 125 5.77 4.03 16.19
N ILE A 126 5.30 5.08 15.54
CA ILE A 126 5.56 5.40 14.15
C ILE A 126 6.58 6.54 14.11
N PRO A 127 7.77 6.33 13.51
CA PRO A 127 8.78 7.37 13.36
C PRO A 127 8.18 8.62 12.69
N ALA A 128 8.54 9.81 13.17
CA ALA A 128 7.95 11.06 12.68
C ALA A 128 8.07 11.22 11.15
N ALA A 129 9.23 10.85 10.59
CA ALA A 129 9.48 10.88 9.15
C ALA A 129 8.59 9.92 8.33
N ALA A 130 7.97 8.93 8.98
CA ALA A 130 7.16 7.90 8.34
C ALA A 130 5.65 8.21 8.37
N ARG A 131 5.20 9.12 9.24
CA ARG A 131 3.78 9.31 9.56
C ARG A 131 2.91 9.63 8.34
N ASP A 132 3.45 10.39 7.39
CA ASP A 132 2.74 10.78 6.17
C ASP A 132 2.89 9.80 5.01
N LEU A 133 3.72 8.77 5.17
CA LEU A 133 3.97 7.79 4.11
C LEU A 133 2.82 6.79 4.03
N SER A 134 2.43 6.45 2.81
CA SER A 134 1.48 5.38 2.55
C SER A 134 2.15 4.03 2.82
N PRO A 135 1.54 3.13 3.61
CA PRO A 135 2.08 1.79 3.83
C PRO A 135 2.16 0.97 2.55
N PHE A 136 1.36 1.31 1.53
CA PHE A 136 1.26 0.54 0.29
C PHE A 136 2.40 0.79 -0.70
N ASP A 137 3.25 1.78 -0.42
CA ASP A 137 4.48 2.05 -1.19
C ASP A 137 5.67 1.21 -0.72
N PHE A 138 5.48 0.41 0.34
CA PHE A 138 6.49 -0.47 0.93
C PHE A 138 6.31 -1.93 0.49
N PRO A 139 7.36 -2.78 0.63
CA PRO A 139 7.24 -4.19 0.31
C PRO A 139 6.47 -4.91 1.42
N LEU A 140 5.14 -4.96 1.27
CA LEU A 140 4.22 -5.68 2.14
C LEU A 140 3.87 -7.05 1.59
N SER A 141 3.66 -8.01 2.48
CA SER A 141 2.99 -9.26 2.17
C SER A 141 1.52 -9.00 1.83
N VAL A 142 0.94 -9.88 1.03
CA VAL A 142 -0.49 -9.83 0.67
C VAL A 142 -1.38 -9.81 1.92
N ARG A 143 -0.97 -10.51 2.99
CA ARG A 143 -1.72 -10.56 4.25
C ARG A 143 -1.66 -9.22 4.99
N LEU A 144 -0.48 -8.64 5.13
CA LEU A 144 -0.32 -7.34 5.78
C LEU A 144 -1.06 -6.25 5.00
N GLU A 145 -0.89 -6.21 3.68
CA GLU A 145 -1.60 -5.27 2.81
C GLU A 145 -3.12 -5.40 2.95
N SER A 146 -3.66 -6.63 2.90
CA SER A 146 -5.09 -6.87 3.07
C SER A 146 -5.60 -6.46 4.46
N ALA A 147 -4.83 -6.71 5.52
CA ALA A 147 -5.19 -6.31 6.88
C ALA A 147 -5.26 -4.78 7.01
N LEU A 148 -4.27 -4.05 6.48
CA LEU A 148 -4.24 -2.59 6.50
C LEU A 148 -5.39 -1.98 5.67
N ARG A 149 -5.67 -2.53 4.49
CA ARG A 149 -6.82 -2.10 3.66
C ARG A 149 -8.15 -2.32 4.36
N THR A 150 -8.32 -3.46 5.03
CA THR A 150 -9.55 -3.79 5.77
C THR A 150 -9.80 -2.80 6.92
N LYS A 151 -8.72 -2.24 7.50
CA LYS A 151 -8.79 -1.19 8.52
C LYS A 151 -8.82 0.23 7.96
N ALA A 152 -8.92 0.39 6.64
CA ALA A 152 -8.91 1.67 5.96
C ALA A 152 -7.70 2.56 6.34
N ILE A 153 -6.56 1.93 6.65
CA ILE A 153 -5.31 2.63 6.95
C ILE A 153 -4.81 3.24 5.64
N GLN A 154 -4.62 4.55 5.61
CA GLN A 154 -4.13 5.30 4.45
C GLN A 154 -2.69 5.76 4.63
N ARG A 155 -2.29 6.03 5.88
CA ARG A 155 -0.96 6.51 6.25
C ARG A 155 -0.39 5.66 7.39
N LEU A 156 0.93 5.54 7.47
CA LEU A 156 1.56 4.87 8.61
C LEU A 156 1.23 5.56 9.93
N GLY A 157 1.01 6.88 9.93
CA GLY A 157 0.58 7.63 11.11
C GLY A 157 -0.76 7.17 11.70
N ASP A 158 -1.65 6.57 10.90
CA ASP A 158 -2.93 6.03 11.39
C ASP A 158 -2.73 4.83 12.32
N LEU A 159 -1.53 4.24 12.33
CA LEU A 159 -1.14 3.13 13.20
C LEU A 159 -0.52 3.59 14.53
N GLU A 160 -0.31 4.90 14.73
CA GLU A 160 0.27 5.44 15.95
C GLU A 160 -0.56 5.07 17.18
N GLY A 161 0.09 4.48 18.17
CA GLY A 161 -0.55 4.09 19.42
C GLY A 161 -1.49 2.89 19.31
N VAL A 162 -1.65 2.26 18.14
CA VAL A 162 -2.48 1.06 17.98
C VAL A 162 -1.84 -0.09 18.74
N ALA A 163 -2.63 -0.80 19.56
CA ALA A 163 -2.14 -1.95 20.29
C ALA A 163 -1.89 -3.15 19.36
N LEU A 164 -0.79 -3.88 19.56
CA LEU A 164 -0.50 -5.09 18.78
C LEU A 164 -1.60 -6.16 18.92
N LYS A 165 -2.28 -6.18 20.06
CA LYS A 165 -3.42 -7.06 20.31
C LYS A 165 -4.59 -6.73 19.38
N ASP A 166 -4.91 -5.46 19.17
CA ASP A 166 -6.01 -5.03 18.30
C ASP A 166 -5.72 -5.39 16.84
N LEU A 167 -4.44 -5.34 16.43
CA LEU A 167 -4.02 -5.82 15.12
C LEU A 167 -4.15 -7.34 14.98
N LYS A 168 -3.96 -8.10 16.05
CA LYS A 168 -4.11 -9.56 16.06
C LYS A 168 -5.57 -10.00 15.95
N GLU A 169 -6.49 -9.16 16.40
CA GLU A 169 -7.93 -9.42 16.30
C GLU A 169 -8.46 -9.26 14.86
N LEU A 170 -7.63 -8.76 13.93
CA LEU A 170 -8.00 -8.67 12.52
C LEU A 170 -8.01 -10.03 11.86
N ARG A 171 -9.06 -10.26 11.05
CA ARG A 171 -9.15 -11.42 10.19
C ARG A 171 -7.90 -11.52 9.32
N ASN A 172 -7.23 -12.68 9.35
CA ASN A 172 -5.99 -12.98 8.64
C ASN A 172 -4.72 -12.22 9.09
N CYS A 173 -4.73 -11.55 10.25
CA CYS A 173 -3.54 -10.91 10.82
C CYS A 173 -2.98 -11.74 11.98
N GLY A 174 -1.97 -12.56 11.68
CA GLY A 174 -1.26 -13.34 12.69
C GLY A 174 -0.07 -12.58 13.29
N TRP A 175 0.56 -13.17 14.32
CA TRP A 175 1.80 -12.62 14.89
C TRP A 175 2.94 -12.45 13.87
N LEU A 176 2.99 -13.29 12.83
CA LEU A 176 3.96 -13.12 11.75
C LEU A 176 3.71 -11.84 10.95
N THR A 177 2.45 -11.51 10.68
CA THR A 177 2.04 -10.27 9.99
C THR A 177 2.34 -9.03 10.83
N ILE A 178 2.12 -9.12 12.15
CA ILE A 178 2.49 -8.05 13.07
C ILE A 178 4.02 -7.86 13.11
N ARG A 179 4.78 -8.96 13.21
CA ARG A 179 6.26 -8.90 13.16
C ARG A 179 6.78 -8.32 11.85
N GLU A 180 6.13 -8.61 10.74
CA GLU A 180 6.44 -8.01 9.45
C GLU A 180 6.26 -6.48 9.49
N LEU A 181 5.15 -5.99 10.03
CA LEU A 181 4.89 -4.56 10.20
C LEU A 181 5.93 -3.90 11.13
N VAL A 182 6.24 -4.52 12.28
CA VAL A 182 7.25 -3.99 13.21
C VAL A 182 8.62 -3.92 12.53
N ARG A 183 9.04 -4.97 11.81
CA ARG A 183 10.30 -4.97 11.03
C ARG A 183 10.31 -3.89 9.95
N LEU A 184 9.18 -3.62 9.31
CA LEU A 184 9.08 -2.53 8.35
C LEU A 184 9.33 -1.18 9.03
N LEU A 185 8.70 -0.93 10.18
CA LEU A 185 8.89 0.30 10.95
C LEU A 185 10.33 0.46 11.44
N GLU A 186 10.97 -0.62 11.91
CA GLU A 186 12.39 -0.63 12.28
C GLU A 186 13.31 -0.27 11.10
N ARG A 187 13.00 -0.77 9.90
CA ARG A 187 13.76 -0.43 8.69
C ARG A 187 13.57 1.02 8.27
N ILE A 188 12.35 1.55 8.42
CA ILE A 188 12.07 2.96 8.17
C ILE A 188 12.85 3.83 9.16
N ASP A 189 12.86 3.46 10.45
CA ASP A 189 13.60 4.17 11.50
C ASP A 189 15.11 4.17 11.26
N LYS A 190 15.66 3.05 10.75
CA LYS A 190 17.06 2.94 10.31
C LYS A 190 17.38 3.74 9.05
N GLY A 191 16.38 4.30 8.37
CA GLY A 191 16.56 5.08 7.16
C GLY A 191 16.71 4.27 5.87
N ASP A 192 16.36 2.97 5.86
CA ASP A 192 16.38 2.13 4.64
C ASP A 192 15.56 2.77 3.49
N PHE A 193 14.53 3.52 3.87
CA PHE A 193 13.58 4.19 2.97
C PHE A 193 13.63 5.71 3.08
N ALA A 194 14.72 6.27 3.61
CA ALA A 194 14.86 7.71 3.71
C ALA A 194 14.67 8.35 2.34
N LEU A 195 13.76 9.33 2.27
CA LEU A 195 13.60 10.19 1.11
C LEU A 195 14.92 10.92 0.93
N ARG A 196 15.65 10.62 -0.16
CA ARG A 196 16.92 11.29 -0.43
C ARG A 196 16.58 12.70 -0.91
N GLY A 197 16.51 13.62 0.04
CA GLY A 197 16.26 15.04 -0.21
C GLY A 197 17.17 15.57 -1.32
N LYS A 198 16.57 16.35 -2.24
CA LYS A 198 17.18 17.10 -3.36
C LYS A 198 18.58 16.63 -3.78
N LEU A 199 18.72 15.37 -4.18
CA LEU A 199 19.87 15.00 -5.02
C LEU A 199 19.83 15.88 -6.27
N GLY A 200 20.99 16.39 -6.70
CA GLY A 200 21.10 16.99 -8.02
C GLY A 200 20.61 15.99 -9.08
N ALA A 201 19.93 16.49 -10.12
CA ALA A 201 19.21 15.62 -11.06
C ALA A 201 20.08 14.44 -11.57
N PRO A 202 21.36 14.61 -11.97
CA PRO A 202 22.21 13.49 -12.40
C PRO A 202 22.42 12.39 -11.34
N ALA A 203 22.65 12.78 -10.09
CA ALA A 203 22.88 11.85 -8.98
C ALA A 203 21.61 11.07 -8.60
N MET A 204 20.44 11.72 -8.73
CA MET A 204 19.14 11.06 -8.53
C MET A 204 18.94 9.92 -9.54
N TYR A 205 19.16 10.15 -10.83
CA TYR A 205 19.00 9.11 -11.85
C TYR A 205 19.98 7.95 -11.65
N ALA A 206 21.26 8.25 -11.36
CA ALA A 206 22.27 7.23 -11.08
C ALA A 206 21.89 6.39 -9.85
N SER A 207 21.45 7.04 -8.77
CA SER A 207 20.98 6.37 -7.56
C SER A 207 19.75 5.50 -7.83
N LEU A 208 18.81 5.93 -8.66
CA LEU A 208 17.64 5.15 -9.05
C LEU A 208 18.05 3.85 -9.76
N LEU A 209 18.97 3.93 -10.73
CA LEU A 209 19.42 2.75 -11.46
C LEU A 209 20.15 1.76 -10.54
N SER A 210 21.01 2.24 -9.64
CA SER A 210 21.67 1.37 -8.65
C SER A 210 20.67 0.71 -7.69
N LYS A 211 19.59 1.41 -7.31
CA LYS A 211 18.50 0.80 -6.53
C LYS A 211 17.77 -0.29 -7.31
N LEU A 212 17.50 -0.07 -8.61
CA LEU A 212 16.91 -1.08 -9.47
C LEU A 212 17.81 -2.31 -9.59
N ASP A 213 19.12 -2.13 -9.70
CA ASP A 213 20.10 -3.23 -9.69
C ASP A 213 20.03 -4.05 -8.40
N ALA A 214 20.00 -3.39 -7.24
CA ALA A 214 19.86 -4.05 -5.94
C ALA A 214 18.53 -4.80 -5.82
N ASN A 215 17.42 -4.17 -6.23
CA ASN A 215 16.09 -4.78 -6.16
C ASN A 215 15.97 -6.00 -7.08
N LEU A 216 16.51 -5.91 -8.30
CA LEU A 216 16.57 -7.04 -9.24
C LEU A 216 17.46 -8.16 -8.70
N ALA A 217 18.57 -7.83 -8.03
CA ALA A 217 19.46 -8.82 -7.43
C ALA A 217 18.78 -9.62 -6.32
N GLY A 218 17.86 -8.99 -5.57
CA GLY A 218 17.08 -9.62 -4.50
C GLY A 218 15.95 -10.55 -4.98
N LEU A 219 15.61 -10.56 -6.27
CA LEU A 219 14.61 -11.47 -6.83
C LEU A 219 15.13 -12.91 -6.90
N ARG A 220 14.22 -13.88 -6.88
CA ARG A 220 14.58 -15.28 -7.16
C ARG A 220 15.13 -15.39 -8.58
N GLU A 221 16.05 -16.32 -8.79
CA GLU A 221 16.78 -16.42 -10.05
C GLU A 221 15.87 -16.54 -11.27
N ARG A 222 14.79 -17.33 -11.19
CA ARG A 222 13.81 -17.48 -12.27
C ARG A 222 13.04 -16.20 -12.56
N GLU A 223 12.57 -15.51 -11.52
CA GLU A 223 11.84 -14.24 -11.64
C GLU A 223 12.74 -13.18 -12.26
N ARG A 224 13.97 -13.06 -11.77
CA ARG A 224 14.99 -12.18 -12.33
C ARG A 224 15.23 -12.47 -13.80
N LYS A 225 15.53 -13.72 -14.17
CA LYS A 225 15.75 -14.10 -15.58
C LYS A 225 14.53 -13.83 -16.45
N THR A 226 13.31 -14.06 -15.93
CA THR A 226 12.06 -13.78 -16.64
C THR A 226 11.92 -12.30 -16.96
N VAL A 227 12.17 -11.41 -15.98
CA VAL A 227 12.17 -9.95 -16.18
C VAL A 227 13.25 -9.54 -17.19
N LEU A 228 14.48 -10.02 -17.04
CA LEU A 228 15.59 -9.69 -17.95
C LEU A 228 15.29 -10.07 -19.40
N LEU A 229 14.82 -11.31 -19.65
CA LEU A 229 14.44 -11.76 -20.98
C LEU A 229 13.26 -10.95 -21.55
N ARG A 230 12.24 -10.67 -20.73
CA ARG A 230 11.07 -9.93 -21.16
C ARG A 230 11.40 -8.50 -21.57
N LEU A 231 12.25 -7.85 -20.78
CA LEU A 231 12.66 -6.46 -21.01
C LEU A 231 13.86 -6.35 -21.96
N GLY A 232 14.29 -7.45 -22.55
CA GLY A 232 15.24 -7.44 -23.65
C GLY A 232 16.68 -7.28 -23.25
N GLU A 233 17.06 -7.65 -22.03
CA GLU A 233 18.47 -7.82 -21.65
C GLU A 233 19.01 -9.12 -22.27
N THR A 234 19.15 -9.11 -23.60
CA THR A 234 19.61 -10.23 -24.43
C THR A 234 20.51 -9.72 -25.56
N LYS A 235 21.22 -10.62 -26.25
CA LYS A 235 21.99 -10.28 -27.45
C LYS A 235 21.05 -9.66 -28.50
N GLY A 236 21.18 -8.35 -28.73
CA GLY A 236 20.33 -7.58 -29.65
C GLY A 236 19.28 -6.68 -28.99
N ASN A 237 19.24 -6.59 -27.66
CA ASN A 237 18.36 -5.68 -26.91
C ASN A 237 16.86 -5.80 -27.22
N ARG A 238 16.40 -7.00 -27.67
CA ARG A 238 15.00 -7.27 -28.00
C ARG A 238 14.36 -8.15 -26.93
N GLY A 239 13.20 -7.71 -26.44
CA GLY A 239 12.41 -8.43 -25.45
C GLY A 239 11.79 -9.71 -26.02
N TRP A 240 11.90 -10.79 -25.26
CA TRP A 240 11.24 -12.06 -25.62
C TRP A 240 9.73 -11.96 -25.41
N THR A 241 8.99 -12.71 -26.22
CA THR A 241 7.55 -12.91 -26.03
C THR A 241 7.30 -13.81 -24.81
N LEU A 242 6.11 -13.68 -24.21
CA LEU A 242 5.70 -14.54 -23.09
C LEU A 242 5.77 -16.04 -23.47
N ASN A 243 5.47 -16.38 -24.73
CA ASN A 243 5.54 -17.75 -25.22
C ASN A 243 6.98 -18.28 -25.27
N GLN A 244 7.91 -17.48 -25.80
CA GLN A 244 9.34 -17.85 -25.84
C GLN A 244 9.91 -18.07 -24.43
N ILE A 245 9.52 -17.22 -23.47
CA ILE A 245 9.92 -17.38 -22.07
C ILE A 245 9.30 -18.64 -21.47
N GLY A 246 8.02 -18.91 -21.75
CA GLY A 246 7.32 -20.10 -21.29
C GLY A 246 7.99 -21.39 -21.76
N ILE A 247 8.34 -21.46 -23.04
CA ILE A 247 9.11 -22.58 -23.63
C ILE A 247 10.44 -22.77 -22.89
N ARG A 248 11.18 -21.68 -22.64
CA ARG A 248 12.50 -21.74 -21.96
C ARG A 248 12.42 -22.30 -20.54
N PHE A 249 11.37 -22.00 -19.80
CA PHE A 249 11.21 -22.41 -18.41
C PHE A 249 10.24 -23.59 -18.21
N HIS A 250 9.78 -24.21 -19.30
CA HIS A 250 8.79 -25.29 -19.29
C HIS A 250 7.51 -24.91 -18.51
N ILE A 251 7.02 -23.68 -18.71
CA ILE A 251 5.78 -23.17 -18.12
C ILE A 251 4.88 -22.55 -19.20
N THR A 252 3.59 -22.39 -18.89
CA THR A 252 2.65 -21.80 -19.84
C THR A 252 2.90 -20.30 -20.02
N ARG A 253 2.49 -19.76 -21.18
CA ARG A 253 2.45 -18.31 -21.44
C ARG A 253 1.74 -17.54 -20.31
N GLU A 254 0.63 -18.10 -19.83
CA GLU A 254 -0.20 -17.48 -18.81
C GLU A 254 0.51 -17.45 -17.44
N CYS A 255 1.23 -18.51 -17.09
CA CYS A 255 2.06 -18.51 -15.89
C CYS A 255 3.17 -17.46 -15.94
N VAL A 256 3.80 -17.23 -17.10
CA VAL A 256 4.79 -16.15 -17.27
C VAL A 256 4.14 -14.77 -17.06
N ARG A 257 2.94 -14.55 -17.61
CA ARG A 257 2.19 -13.30 -17.42
C ARG A 257 1.94 -13.03 -15.93
N GLN A 258 1.43 -14.02 -15.22
CA GLN A 258 1.15 -13.93 -13.78
C GLN A 258 2.43 -13.72 -12.96
N ASP A 259 3.53 -14.36 -13.32
CA ASP A 259 4.81 -14.18 -12.63
C ASP A 259 5.32 -12.73 -12.79
N LEU A 260 5.21 -12.15 -13.99
CA LEU A 260 5.56 -10.74 -14.23
C LEU A 260 4.65 -9.77 -13.50
N GLU A 261 3.33 -9.99 -13.52
CA GLU A 261 2.35 -9.16 -12.82
C GLU A 261 2.56 -9.13 -11.31
N ARG A 262 3.08 -10.22 -10.75
CA ARG A 262 3.49 -10.27 -9.35
C ARG A 262 4.87 -9.64 -9.12
N THR A 263 5.83 -9.88 -10.01
CA THR A 263 7.23 -9.49 -9.79
C THR A 263 7.46 -7.99 -9.97
N LEU A 264 6.85 -7.36 -10.98
CA LEU A 264 7.08 -5.93 -11.27
C LEU A 264 6.67 -5.01 -10.09
N PRO A 265 5.49 -5.19 -9.45
CA PRO A 265 5.14 -4.43 -8.25
C PRO A 265 6.10 -4.66 -7.08
N LEU A 266 6.68 -5.86 -6.94
CA LEU A 266 7.66 -6.14 -5.88
C LEU A 266 8.96 -5.35 -6.11
N ILE A 267 9.43 -5.22 -7.35
CA ILE A 267 10.62 -4.41 -7.68
C ILE A 267 10.38 -2.94 -7.30
N ARG A 268 9.20 -2.40 -7.64
CA ARG A 268 8.82 -1.02 -7.30
C ARG A 268 8.75 -0.83 -5.78
N LYS A 269 7.97 -1.67 -5.09
CA LYS A 269 7.75 -1.58 -3.64
C LYS A 269 9.03 -1.81 -2.84
N ALA A 270 9.95 -2.66 -3.32
CA ALA A 270 11.25 -2.86 -2.67
C ALA A 270 12.08 -1.57 -2.61
N GLY A 271 11.91 -0.65 -3.57
CA GLY A 271 12.56 0.67 -3.57
C GLY A 271 11.93 1.68 -2.61
N GLY A 272 10.74 1.38 -2.08
CA GLY A 272 10.00 2.22 -1.15
C GLY A 272 9.51 3.55 -1.74
N PRO A 273 9.03 4.46 -0.87
CA PRO A 273 8.47 5.75 -1.28
C PRO A 273 9.43 6.64 -2.07
N ASP A 274 10.73 6.58 -1.78
CA ASP A 274 11.75 7.34 -2.52
C ASP A 274 11.82 6.94 -4.00
N MET A 275 11.72 5.63 -4.29
CA MET A 275 11.68 5.17 -5.68
C MET A 275 10.39 5.63 -6.38
N VAL A 276 9.26 5.59 -5.68
CA VAL A 276 7.97 6.10 -6.22
C VAL A 276 8.09 7.58 -6.55
N ALA A 277 8.57 8.40 -5.61
CA ALA A 277 8.77 9.84 -5.84
C ALA A 277 9.75 10.14 -6.99
N GLN A 278 10.80 9.34 -7.15
CA GLN A 278 11.73 9.46 -8.29
C GLN A 278 11.06 9.12 -9.62
N LEU A 279 10.26 8.05 -9.67
CA LEU A 279 9.50 7.68 -10.87
C LEU A 279 8.46 8.76 -11.22
N ASP A 280 7.77 9.31 -10.23
CA ASP A 280 6.80 10.40 -10.41
C ASP A 280 7.50 11.65 -10.94
N HIS A 281 8.67 12.00 -10.41
CA HIS A 281 9.47 13.13 -10.91
C HIS A 281 9.91 12.94 -12.37
N ILE A 282 10.37 11.74 -12.74
CA ILE A 282 10.72 11.39 -14.13
C ILE A 282 9.50 11.54 -15.03
N SER A 283 8.36 10.98 -14.61
CA SER A 283 7.12 11.03 -15.37
C SER A 283 6.65 12.47 -15.56
N ALA A 284 6.59 13.27 -14.48
CA ALA A 284 6.22 14.68 -14.54
C ALA A 284 7.11 15.47 -15.52
N LYS A 285 8.42 15.29 -15.45
CA LYS A 285 9.37 15.95 -16.35
C LYS A 285 9.17 15.56 -17.82
N CYS A 286 8.91 14.29 -18.11
CA CYS A 286 8.55 13.82 -19.45
C CYS A 286 7.23 14.42 -19.94
N LEU A 287 6.21 14.48 -19.09
CA LEU A 287 4.87 14.97 -19.46
C LEU A 287 4.85 16.50 -19.66
N GLU A 288 5.55 17.26 -18.82
CA GLU A 288 5.67 18.72 -18.93
C GLU A 288 6.39 19.14 -20.22
N SER A 289 7.40 18.37 -20.62
CA SER A 289 8.15 18.57 -21.88
C SER A 289 7.49 17.92 -23.10
N VAL A 290 6.40 17.15 -22.90
CA VAL A 290 5.77 16.32 -23.94
C VAL A 290 6.81 15.48 -24.67
N CYS A 291 7.69 14.84 -23.91
CA CYS A 291 8.82 14.07 -24.42
C CYS A 291 8.85 12.67 -23.78
N PRO A 292 8.92 11.60 -24.59
CA PRO A 292 9.06 10.25 -24.06
C PRO A 292 10.45 10.05 -23.45
N LEU A 293 10.55 9.17 -22.46
CA LEU A 293 11.84 8.72 -21.93
C LEU A 293 12.52 7.82 -22.97
N THR A 294 13.59 8.31 -23.56
CA THR A 294 14.44 7.57 -24.51
C THR A 294 15.82 7.26 -23.91
N VAL A 295 16.57 6.35 -24.54
CA VAL A 295 17.95 6.05 -24.14
C VAL A 295 18.86 7.30 -24.21
N PRO A 296 18.84 8.11 -25.28
CA PRO A 296 19.60 9.36 -25.32
C PRO A 296 19.19 10.35 -24.22
N LEU A 297 17.89 10.46 -23.92
CA LEU A 297 17.41 11.38 -22.88
C LEU A 297 17.88 10.95 -21.49
N LEU A 298 17.76 9.67 -21.16
CA LEU A 298 18.26 9.11 -19.89
C LEU A 298 19.79 9.29 -19.79
N THR A 299 20.52 9.10 -20.89
CA THR A 299 21.97 9.33 -20.94
C THR A 299 22.31 10.79 -20.66
N LYS A 300 21.61 11.74 -21.32
CA LYS A 300 21.77 13.19 -21.10
C LYS A 300 21.50 13.55 -19.64
N TRP A 301 20.44 13.00 -19.05
CA TRP A 301 20.04 13.28 -17.67
C TRP A 301 21.03 12.77 -16.63
N MET A 302 21.72 11.66 -16.91
CA MET A 302 22.78 11.17 -16.03
C MET A 302 24.08 11.96 -16.14
N ALA A 303 24.31 12.75 -17.21
CA ALA A 303 25.39 13.73 -17.35
C ALA A 303 26.77 13.31 -16.77
N GLY A 304 27.19 12.06 -17.01
CA GLY A 304 28.49 11.55 -16.54
C GLY A 304 28.54 11.03 -15.10
N ALA A 305 27.43 11.04 -14.35
CA ALA A 305 27.31 10.34 -13.08
C ALA A 305 27.64 8.86 -13.30
N GLN A 306 28.77 8.41 -12.74
CA GLN A 306 29.17 7.01 -12.77
C GLN A 306 28.19 6.20 -11.93
N SER A 307 27.19 5.62 -12.57
CA SER A 307 26.46 4.49 -12.01
C SER A 307 27.17 3.22 -12.48
N HIS A 308 27.55 2.37 -11.53
CA HIS A 308 27.81 0.96 -11.82
C HIS A 308 26.48 0.34 -12.26
N ARG A 309 26.20 0.40 -13.56
CA ARG A 309 25.01 -0.17 -14.17
C ARG A 309 25.30 -1.62 -14.53
N LYS A 310 24.49 -2.54 -14.02
CA LYS A 310 24.62 -3.96 -14.35
C LYS A 310 24.03 -4.33 -15.71
N TYR A 311 23.03 -3.58 -16.15
CA TYR A 311 22.24 -3.88 -17.35
C TYR A 311 22.32 -2.77 -18.40
N SER A 312 21.83 -3.06 -19.60
CA SER A 312 21.81 -2.10 -20.71
C SER A 312 20.85 -0.93 -20.47
N LEU A 313 21.13 0.23 -21.08
CA LEU A 313 20.22 1.39 -21.02
C LEU A 313 18.82 1.14 -21.60
N PRO A 314 18.66 0.46 -22.76
CA PRO A 314 17.34 0.11 -23.27
C PRO A 314 16.52 -0.73 -22.28
N PHE A 315 17.17 -1.63 -21.53
CA PHE A 315 16.54 -2.40 -20.47
C PHE A 315 15.98 -1.49 -19.37
N TYR A 316 16.76 -0.53 -18.86
CA TYR A 316 16.27 0.39 -17.83
C TYR A 316 15.11 1.26 -18.32
N VAL A 317 15.17 1.77 -19.54
CA VAL A 317 14.05 2.57 -20.08
C VAL A 317 12.77 1.73 -20.11
N ARG A 318 12.84 0.45 -20.53
CA ARG A 318 11.70 -0.48 -20.49
C ARG A 318 11.22 -0.72 -19.06
N LEU A 319 12.15 -1.04 -18.16
CA LEU A 319 11.83 -1.33 -16.77
C LEU A 319 11.12 -0.14 -16.10
N LEU A 320 11.63 1.08 -16.28
CA LEU A 320 11.01 2.28 -15.74
C LEU A 320 9.58 2.46 -16.25
N GLY A 321 9.32 2.23 -17.54
CA GLY A 321 7.96 2.26 -18.10
C GLY A 321 7.04 1.17 -17.54
N GLU A 322 7.55 -0.02 -17.26
CA GLU A 322 6.78 -1.11 -16.66
C GLU A 322 6.51 -0.88 -15.16
N LEU A 323 7.44 -0.24 -14.44
CA LEU A 323 7.25 0.13 -13.03
C LEU A 323 6.32 1.33 -12.86
N HIS A 324 6.22 2.20 -13.87
CA HIS A 324 5.41 3.40 -13.85
C HIS A 324 4.59 3.56 -15.13
N PRO A 325 3.34 3.05 -15.20
CA PRO A 325 2.55 3.03 -16.43
C PRO A 325 2.29 4.39 -17.08
N GLN A 326 2.31 5.50 -16.32
CA GLN A 326 2.17 6.85 -16.87
C GLN A 326 3.48 7.42 -17.43
N LEU A 327 4.60 6.70 -17.31
CA LEU A 327 5.88 7.11 -17.87
C LEU A 327 5.96 6.67 -19.35
N PRO A 328 5.97 7.60 -20.31
CA PRO A 328 6.06 7.27 -21.74
C PRO A 328 7.47 6.76 -22.10
N ALA A 329 7.73 5.46 -21.97
CA ALA A 329 9.05 4.87 -22.19
C ALA A 329 9.26 4.32 -23.62
N TRP A 330 10.26 4.84 -24.32
CA TRP A 330 10.60 4.55 -25.72
C TRP A 330 12.06 4.08 -25.82
N PRO A 331 12.36 2.82 -25.46
CA PRO A 331 13.73 2.31 -25.35
C PRO A 331 14.52 2.31 -26.66
N HIS A 332 13.81 2.18 -27.78
CA HIS A 332 14.38 2.16 -29.14
C HIS A 332 13.80 3.30 -30.01
N GLY A 333 13.33 4.37 -29.37
CA GLY A 333 12.58 5.43 -30.06
C GLY A 333 11.17 4.97 -30.49
N GLN A 334 10.68 5.53 -31.60
CA GLN A 334 9.36 5.24 -32.14
C GLN A 334 9.39 3.93 -32.96
N GLU A 335 9.19 2.79 -32.29
CA GLU A 335 8.90 1.52 -32.96
C GLU A 335 7.38 1.33 -33.04
N PRO A 336 6.73 1.51 -34.20
CA PRO A 336 5.28 1.34 -34.33
C PRO A 336 4.89 -0.10 -34.02
N ALA A 337 4.33 -0.30 -32.82
CA ALA A 337 3.74 -1.57 -32.43
C ALA A 337 2.48 -1.84 -33.28
N ARG A 338 2.09 -3.12 -33.42
CA ARG A 338 0.84 -3.49 -34.11
C ARG A 338 -0.35 -2.72 -33.49
N PRO A 339 -1.30 -2.24 -34.31
CA PRO A 339 -2.37 -1.38 -33.81
C PRO A 339 -3.27 -2.18 -32.89
N TRP A 340 -3.84 -1.52 -31.87
CA TRP A 340 -5.25 -1.72 -31.50
C TRP A 340 -5.67 -0.85 -30.31
N THR A 341 -6.60 0.07 -30.59
CA THR A 341 -7.73 0.51 -29.75
C THR A 341 -8.54 1.49 -30.62
N LYS A 342 -9.87 1.32 -30.71
CA LYS A 342 -10.76 2.17 -31.52
C LYS A 342 -10.70 3.67 -31.18
N ARG A 343 -10.10 4.03 -30.04
CA ARG A 343 -10.01 5.40 -29.52
C ARG A 343 -8.84 6.21 -30.11
N ILE A 344 -7.84 5.56 -30.71
CA ILE A 344 -6.60 6.22 -31.19
C ILE A 344 -6.71 6.66 -32.66
N GLU A 345 -7.59 6.04 -33.46
CA GLU A 345 -7.78 6.40 -34.88
C GLU A 345 -8.21 7.86 -35.09
N PRO A 346 -9.23 8.39 -34.37
CA PRO A 346 -9.63 9.78 -34.55
C PRO A 346 -8.52 10.77 -34.20
N LEU A 347 -7.73 10.44 -33.17
CA LEU A 347 -6.58 11.24 -32.75
C LEU A 347 -5.49 11.26 -33.81
N THR A 348 -5.21 10.11 -34.44
CA THR A 348 -4.17 10.02 -35.47
C THR A 348 -4.51 10.89 -36.69
N SER A 349 -5.79 10.91 -37.12
CA SER A 349 -6.26 11.81 -38.19
C SER A 349 -6.08 13.28 -37.82
N VAL A 350 -6.47 13.69 -36.60
CA VAL A 350 -6.28 15.08 -36.14
C VAL A 350 -4.80 15.47 -36.13
N LEU A 351 -3.92 14.56 -35.73
CA LEU A 351 -2.47 14.80 -35.75
C LEU A 351 -1.93 14.94 -37.18
N GLU A 352 -2.42 14.12 -38.11
CA GLU A 352 -2.05 14.22 -39.52
C GLU A 352 -2.48 15.56 -40.12
N ASP A 353 -3.72 15.99 -39.87
CA ASP A 353 -4.26 17.29 -40.32
C ASP A 353 -3.43 18.48 -39.78
N ILE A 354 -3.00 18.42 -38.51
CA ILE A 354 -2.17 19.48 -37.90
C ILE A 354 -0.78 19.56 -38.54
N LEU A 355 -0.24 18.41 -38.96
CA LEU A 355 1.09 18.30 -39.56
C LEU A 355 1.08 18.51 -41.08
N GLU A 356 -0.10 18.51 -41.70
CA GLU A 356 -0.24 18.76 -43.13
C GLU A 356 0.27 20.17 -43.50
N GLY A 357 1.06 20.25 -44.58
CA GLY A 357 1.70 21.50 -45.00
C GLY A 357 2.95 21.93 -44.20
N GLN A 358 3.35 21.21 -43.14
CA GLN A 358 4.52 21.55 -42.33
C GLN A 358 5.79 20.84 -42.81
N ALA A 359 6.46 21.44 -43.81
CA ALA A 359 7.64 20.83 -44.46
C ALA A 359 8.84 20.57 -43.53
N LYS A 360 8.99 21.33 -42.44
CA LYS A 360 10.14 21.22 -41.50
C LYS A 360 9.84 20.42 -40.22
N GLY A 361 8.62 19.85 -40.10
CA GLY A 361 8.15 19.26 -38.85
C GLY A 361 7.86 20.30 -37.77
N MET A 362 7.24 19.87 -36.67
CA MET A 362 6.78 20.73 -35.58
C MET A 362 7.19 20.15 -34.22
N PRO A 363 7.59 20.97 -33.23
CA PRO A 363 7.86 20.49 -31.88
C PRO A 363 6.67 19.75 -31.27
N ALA A 364 6.91 18.62 -30.60
CA ALA A 364 5.82 17.80 -30.07
C ALA A 364 4.93 18.55 -29.07
N LYS A 365 5.51 19.48 -28.30
CA LYS A 365 4.77 20.34 -27.36
C LYS A 365 3.76 21.23 -28.07
N ASP A 366 4.13 21.79 -29.21
CA ASP A 366 3.26 22.67 -30.00
C ASP A 366 2.13 21.88 -30.67
N VAL A 367 2.45 20.70 -31.21
CA VAL A 367 1.45 19.78 -31.77
C VAL A 367 0.48 19.34 -30.68
N PHE A 368 0.96 19.01 -29.49
CA PHE A 368 0.11 18.64 -28.35
C PHE A 368 -0.85 19.78 -27.99
N GLN A 369 -0.36 21.02 -27.86
CA GLN A 369 -1.21 22.20 -27.56
C GLN A 369 -2.28 22.43 -28.63
N ARG A 370 -1.93 22.29 -29.92
CA ARG A 370 -2.91 22.41 -31.02
C ARG A 370 -3.93 21.27 -31.00
N THR A 371 -3.49 20.07 -30.63
CA THR A 371 -4.36 18.90 -30.53
C THR A 371 -5.33 19.05 -29.35
N THR A 372 -4.90 19.57 -28.20
CA THR A 372 -5.80 19.79 -27.06
C THR A 372 -6.78 20.95 -27.28
N ALA A 373 -6.42 21.92 -28.12
CA ALA A 373 -7.32 23.01 -28.54
C ALA A 373 -8.46 22.54 -29.48
N ASN A 374 -8.31 21.39 -30.14
CA ASN A 374 -9.32 20.85 -31.04
C ASN A 374 -10.53 20.29 -30.27
N SER A 375 -11.74 20.66 -30.71
CA SER A 375 -13.01 20.25 -30.07
C SER A 375 -13.19 18.73 -29.96
N LYS A 376 -12.62 17.95 -30.88
CA LYS A 376 -12.69 16.48 -30.90
C LYS A 376 -11.81 15.81 -29.82
N THR A 377 -10.85 16.55 -29.24
CA THR A 377 -9.77 16.01 -28.39
C THR A 377 -9.53 16.84 -27.12
N LYS A 378 -10.52 17.61 -26.66
CA LYS A 378 -10.42 18.58 -25.53
C LYS A 378 -9.91 18.04 -24.18
N ASN A 379 -9.79 16.72 -23.99
CA ASN A 379 -9.33 16.09 -22.75
C ASN A 379 -8.13 15.16 -22.96
N LEU A 380 -7.36 15.34 -24.03
CA LEU A 380 -6.22 14.49 -24.33
C LEU A 380 -5.08 14.71 -23.32
N SER A 381 -4.69 13.65 -22.62
CA SER A 381 -3.50 13.68 -21.77
C SER A 381 -2.20 13.56 -22.58
N ALA A 382 -1.09 14.08 -22.06
CA ALA A 382 0.23 13.92 -22.69
C ALA A 382 0.64 12.44 -22.83
N VAL A 383 0.19 11.57 -21.91
CA VAL A 383 0.40 10.12 -21.99
C VAL A 383 -0.32 9.54 -23.22
N GLU A 384 -1.61 9.82 -23.37
CA GLU A 384 -2.40 9.36 -24.52
C GLU A 384 -1.87 9.89 -25.84
N PHE A 385 -1.41 11.15 -25.86
CA PHE A 385 -0.77 11.76 -27.03
C PHE A 385 0.51 11.02 -27.42
N LEU A 386 1.43 10.80 -26.47
CA LEU A 386 2.68 10.09 -26.75
C LEU A 386 2.43 8.62 -27.10
N ASP A 387 1.45 7.96 -26.50
CA ASP A 387 1.06 6.60 -26.87
C ASP A 387 0.49 6.52 -28.29
N ALA A 388 -0.28 7.52 -28.71
CA ALA A 388 -0.78 7.61 -30.08
C ALA A 388 0.37 7.81 -31.07
N LEU A 389 1.31 8.71 -30.77
CA LEU A 389 2.50 8.90 -31.59
C LEU A 389 3.32 7.62 -31.71
N LYS A 390 3.55 6.90 -30.60
CA LYS A 390 4.30 5.64 -30.60
C LYS A 390 3.68 4.59 -31.55
N ARG A 391 2.36 4.63 -31.73
CA ARG A 391 1.60 3.68 -32.56
C ARG A 391 1.32 4.18 -33.97
N SER A 392 1.50 5.47 -34.24
CA SER A 392 1.27 6.05 -35.56
C SER A 392 2.26 5.51 -36.57
N ARG A 393 1.75 5.12 -37.74
CA ARG A 393 2.57 4.67 -38.88
C ARG A 393 2.95 5.79 -39.82
N ASN A 394 2.15 6.86 -39.86
CA ASN A 394 2.30 7.96 -40.80
C ASN A 394 3.05 9.15 -40.19
N ILE A 395 3.22 9.18 -38.87
CA ILE A 395 3.97 10.24 -38.18
C ILE A 395 5.36 9.70 -37.83
N SER A 396 6.38 10.49 -38.10
CA SER A 396 7.75 10.28 -37.64
C SER A 396 8.00 11.15 -36.42
N VAL A 397 8.66 10.59 -35.40
CA VAL A 397 9.19 11.36 -34.27
C VAL A 397 10.71 11.33 -34.30
N GLU A 398 11.29 12.48 -34.56
CA GLU A 398 12.73 12.68 -34.59
C GLU A 398 13.19 13.39 -33.31
N PHE A 399 14.42 13.13 -32.89
CA PHE A 399 14.99 13.71 -31.67
C PHE A 399 16.30 14.46 -31.99
N PRO A 400 16.25 15.63 -32.67
CA PRO A 400 17.44 16.43 -32.94
C PRO A 400 18.21 16.77 -31.65
N LYS A 401 17.47 17.01 -30.56
CA LYS A 401 18.00 16.95 -29.20
C LYS A 401 17.17 15.93 -28.40
N PRO A 402 17.78 15.22 -27.44
CA PRO A 402 17.08 14.15 -26.70
C PRO A 402 15.78 14.56 -25.99
N ASP A 403 15.65 15.85 -25.67
CA ASP A 403 14.53 16.47 -24.96
C ASP A 403 13.67 17.37 -25.85
N GLN A 404 13.92 17.40 -27.17
CA GLN A 404 13.18 18.24 -28.12
C GLN A 404 12.70 17.38 -29.30
N PRO A 405 11.66 16.55 -29.08
CA PRO A 405 11.07 15.76 -30.16
C PRO A 405 10.40 16.66 -31.21
N ILE A 406 10.70 16.39 -32.48
CA ILE A 406 10.06 17.02 -33.64
C ILE A 406 9.20 15.97 -34.35
N LEU A 407 7.97 16.34 -34.68
CA LEU A 407 6.98 15.51 -35.36
C LEU A 407 6.87 15.93 -36.81
N SER A 408 6.85 14.95 -37.72
CA SER A 408 6.67 15.18 -39.16
C SER A 408 5.85 14.05 -39.78
N LEU A 409 5.19 14.32 -40.91
CA LEU A 409 4.58 13.26 -41.71
C LEU A 409 5.67 12.45 -42.41
N ARG A 410 5.62 11.12 -42.30
CA ARG A 410 6.44 10.22 -43.10
C ARG A 410 6.06 10.44 -44.55
N ARG A 411 7.00 10.93 -45.37
CA ARG A 411 6.81 11.01 -46.81
C ARG A 411 6.50 9.60 -47.31
N ARG A 412 5.32 9.40 -47.90
CA ARG A 412 5.04 8.15 -48.60
C ARG A 412 6.11 8.01 -49.70
N PRO A 413 6.79 6.86 -49.82
CA PRO A 413 7.64 6.64 -50.99
C PRO A 413 6.75 6.85 -52.22
N VAL A 414 7.15 7.77 -53.09
CA VAL A 414 6.52 7.93 -54.39
C VAL A 414 6.76 6.60 -55.10
N VAL A 415 5.70 5.80 -55.21
CA VAL A 415 5.72 4.59 -56.03
C VAL A 415 5.78 5.12 -57.47
N HIS A 416 6.96 5.09 -58.05
CA HIS A 416 7.18 5.42 -59.47
C HIS A 416 6.72 4.26 -60.35
#